data_AF-A0A5C7QX32-F1
#
_entry.id   AF-A0A5C7QX32-F1
#
_cell.length_a   1.000
_cell.length_b   1.000
_cell.length_c   1.000
_cell.angle_alpha   90.00
_cell.angle_beta   90.00
_cell.angle_gamma   90.00
#
_symmetry.space_group_name_H-M   'P 1'
#
loop_
_entity.id
_entity.type
_entity.pdbx_description
1 polymer ?
#
loop_
_entity_poly.entity_id
_entity_poly.type
_entity_poly.pdbx_seq_one_letter_code
_entity_poly.pdbx_strand_id
1 'polypeptide(L)'
;MAMPAFASSVVVLTDQQPAIIVNTQLDFLHDPEGRLTINEVISAPLSERFNNTSTDGFYVGLTYDTYWLRQRFDHQSSSLLAWYLQVLGMDEAWVEVYLQQGQGTPVRLNPKPYFFITPIPWCYPHKGLTLFMPACKTIMMAWV
;
A
#
# COMPACT_ATOMS: atom_id res chain seq x y z
N MET A 1 -26.91 -0.25 -1.16
CA MET A 1 -25.68 -0.93 -0.68
C MET A 1 -24.51 -0.15 -1.24
N ALA A 2 -23.69 0.45 -0.39
CA ALA A 2 -22.46 1.11 -0.84
C ALA A 2 -21.48 0.04 -1.33
N MET A 3 -20.88 0.24 -2.50
CA MET A 3 -19.82 -0.65 -2.96
C MET A 3 -18.56 -0.39 -2.13
N PRO A 4 -17.84 -1.45 -1.71
CA PRO A 4 -16.55 -1.31 -1.07
C PRO A 4 -15.53 -0.58 -1.93
N ALA A 5 -14.72 0.25 -1.27
CA ALA A 5 -13.61 1.00 -1.80
C ALA A 5 -12.39 0.11 -2.19
N PHE A 6 -12.58 -0.94 -2.98
CA PHE A 6 -11.47 -1.81 -3.39
C PHE A 6 -10.57 -1.15 -4.42
N ALA A 7 -9.28 -1.50 -4.41
CA ALA A 7 -8.38 -1.15 -5.49
C ALA A 7 -8.82 -1.77 -6.83
N SER A 8 -8.54 -1.09 -7.93
CA SER A 8 -8.95 -1.50 -9.27
C SER A 8 -8.22 -2.76 -9.76
N SER A 9 -6.93 -2.90 -9.42
CA SER A 9 -6.11 -4.06 -9.77
C SER A 9 -6.00 -5.05 -8.61
N VAL A 10 -5.99 -6.35 -8.94
CA VAL A 10 -5.78 -7.46 -7.98
C VAL A 10 -4.41 -8.07 -8.21
N VAL A 11 -3.60 -8.10 -7.15
CA VAL A 11 -2.32 -8.81 -7.12
C VAL A 11 -2.53 -10.19 -6.53
N VAL A 12 -2.20 -11.23 -7.28
CA VAL A 12 -2.32 -12.62 -6.81
C VAL A 12 -1.02 -13.08 -6.16
N LEU A 13 -1.07 -13.41 -4.88
CA LEU A 13 0.08 -13.88 -4.11
C LEU A 13 0.15 -15.41 -4.22
N THR A 14 1.19 -15.95 -4.87
CA THR A 14 1.36 -17.39 -5.11
C THR A 14 2.70 -17.91 -4.63
N ASP A 15 2.84 -19.21 -4.42
CA ASP A 15 4.12 -19.74 -3.94
C ASP A 15 5.27 -19.74 -4.94
N GLN A 16 4.96 -19.56 -6.23
CA GLN A 16 5.92 -19.61 -7.32
C GLN A 16 6.70 -18.31 -7.50
N GLN A 17 6.26 -17.22 -6.86
CA GLN A 17 6.85 -15.91 -7.02
C GLN A 17 7.65 -15.54 -5.75
N PRO A 18 8.95 -15.20 -5.89
CA PRO A 18 9.75 -14.75 -4.76
C PRO A 18 9.49 -13.28 -4.41
N ALA A 19 9.01 -12.46 -5.35
CA ALA A 19 8.65 -11.08 -5.07
C ALA A 19 7.69 -10.54 -6.13
N ILE A 20 6.95 -9.48 -5.80
CA ILE A 20 6.07 -8.75 -6.72
C ILE A 20 6.29 -7.25 -6.53
N ILE A 21 6.58 -6.53 -7.61
CA ILE A 21 6.65 -5.06 -7.59
C ILE A 21 5.24 -4.52 -7.83
N VAL A 22 4.72 -3.73 -6.90
CA VAL A 22 3.33 -3.25 -6.95
C VAL A 22 3.17 -1.83 -7.47
N ASN A 23 4.25 -1.10 -7.73
CA ASN A 23 4.22 0.34 -8.09
C ASN A 23 3.26 0.75 -9.21
N THR A 24 2.98 -0.14 -10.16
CA THR A 24 2.15 0.11 -11.35
C THR A 24 0.73 -0.46 -11.22
N GLN A 25 0.36 -0.96 -10.04
CA GLN A 25 -0.93 -1.61 -9.80
C GLN A 25 -1.68 -1.03 -8.59
N LEU A 26 -1.18 0.09 -8.04
CA LEU A 26 -1.79 0.77 -6.91
C LEU A 26 -2.88 1.71 -7.41
N ASP A 27 -3.84 2.01 -6.54
CA ASP A 27 -4.52 3.28 -6.67
C ASP A 27 -4.03 4.24 -5.59
N PHE A 28 -4.04 5.54 -5.89
CA PHE A 28 -3.60 6.59 -4.99
C PHE A 28 -4.61 7.74 -4.90
N LEU A 29 -4.66 8.36 -3.73
CA LEU A 29 -5.40 9.59 -3.47
C LEU A 29 -4.42 10.60 -2.84
N HIS A 30 -4.34 11.78 -3.45
CA HIS A 30 -3.52 12.90 -2.97
C HIS A 30 -4.32 13.72 -1.95
N ASP A 31 -3.75 13.90 -0.76
CA ASP A 31 -4.26 14.73 0.33
C ASP A 31 -3.21 15.80 0.68
N PRO A 32 -3.23 16.96 0.00
CA PRO A 32 -2.27 18.03 0.21
C PRO A 32 -2.30 18.59 1.64
N GLU A 33 -3.45 18.55 2.31
CA GLU A 33 -3.60 19.11 3.64
C GLU A 33 -3.26 18.11 4.75
N GLY A 34 -3.19 16.82 4.42
CA GLY A 34 -2.90 15.74 5.37
C GLY A 34 -3.94 15.62 6.48
N ARG A 35 -5.20 15.95 6.17
CA ARG A 35 -6.29 16.01 7.17
C ARG A 35 -7.23 14.82 7.11
N LEU A 36 -7.20 14.05 6.03
CA LEU A 36 -8.09 12.91 5.89
C LEU A 36 -7.73 11.84 6.94
N THR A 37 -8.76 11.17 7.45
CA THR A 37 -8.64 10.00 8.31
C THR A 37 -8.96 8.74 7.53
N ILE A 38 -8.53 7.57 8.02
CA ILE A 38 -8.84 6.29 7.36
C ILE A 38 -10.35 6.07 7.16
N ASN A 39 -11.19 6.49 8.12
CA ASN A 39 -12.64 6.35 8.02
C ASN A 39 -13.24 7.21 6.91
N GLU A 40 -12.68 8.41 6.68
CA GLU A 40 -13.08 9.26 5.58
C GLU A 40 -12.61 8.67 4.25
N VAL A 41 -11.37 8.19 4.18
CA VAL A 41 -10.78 7.65 2.95
C VAL A 41 -11.54 6.43 2.42
N ILE A 42 -12.00 5.53 3.31
CA ILE A 42 -12.80 4.36 2.92
C ILE A 42 -14.27 4.68 2.68
N SER A 43 -14.71 5.92 2.93
CA SER A 43 -16.09 6.31 2.67
C SER A 43 -16.37 6.32 1.17
N ALA A 44 -17.61 5.99 0.78
CA ALA A 44 -17.98 5.89 -0.63
C ALA A 44 -17.60 7.15 -1.45
N PRO A 45 -17.86 8.40 -1.00
CA PRO A 45 -17.51 9.59 -1.78
C PRO A 45 -16.00 9.79 -2.03
N LEU A 46 -15.14 9.35 -1.11
CA LEU A 46 -13.68 9.49 -1.26
C LEU A 46 -13.06 8.28 -1.97
N SER A 47 -13.67 7.11 -1.84
CA SER A 47 -13.21 5.89 -2.52
C SER A 47 -13.20 6.01 -4.04
N GLU A 48 -14.10 6.81 -4.60
CA GLU A 48 -14.23 7.05 -6.03
C GLU A 48 -13.18 8.06 -6.56
N ARG A 49 -12.45 8.74 -5.67
CA ARG A 49 -11.46 9.77 -6.03
C ARG A 49 -10.03 9.21 -6.18
N PHE A 50 -9.84 7.93 -5.94
CA PHE A 50 -8.57 7.26 -6.15
C PHE A 50 -8.25 7.13 -7.64
N ASN A 51 -7.03 7.48 -8.01
CA ASN A 51 -6.49 7.33 -9.36
C ASN A 51 -5.61 6.08 -9.43
N ASN A 52 -5.65 5.33 -10.52
CA ASN A 52 -4.76 4.19 -10.70
C ASN A 52 -3.37 4.66 -11.13
N THR A 53 -2.31 4.04 -10.59
CA THR A 53 -0.95 4.21 -11.09
C THR A 53 -0.87 3.53 -12.45
N SER A 54 -0.60 4.30 -13.51
CA SER A 54 -0.40 3.76 -14.85
C SER A 54 0.90 2.96 -14.96
N THR A 55 1.35 2.67 -16.18
CA THR A 55 2.62 2.01 -16.48
C THR A 55 3.85 2.71 -15.90
N ASP A 56 3.74 3.99 -15.58
CA ASP A 56 4.86 4.82 -15.13
C ASP A 56 5.19 4.63 -13.65
N GLY A 57 4.29 3.96 -12.91
CA GLY A 57 4.40 3.73 -11.48
C GLY A 57 4.10 4.95 -10.62
N PHE A 58 4.06 4.75 -9.31
CA PHE A 58 3.86 5.85 -8.36
C PHE A 58 5.14 6.61 -8.08
N TYR A 59 5.20 7.89 -8.48
CA TYR A 59 6.32 8.78 -8.17
C TYR A 59 5.80 10.19 -7.86
N VAL A 60 6.06 10.67 -6.64
CA VAL A 60 5.57 11.97 -6.16
C VAL A 60 6.67 12.99 -5.88
N GLY A 61 7.94 12.62 -6.08
CA GLY A 61 9.08 13.45 -5.74
C GLY A 61 9.17 13.78 -4.25
N LEU A 62 9.87 14.87 -3.92
CA LEU A 62 9.96 15.40 -2.56
C LEU A 62 8.79 16.34 -2.28
N THR A 63 7.90 15.97 -1.36
CA THR A 63 6.76 16.80 -0.95
C THR A 63 6.39 16.57 0.51
N TYR A 64 5.64 17.52 1.07
CA TYR A 64 5.05 17.47 2.41
C TYR A 64 3.61 16.96 2.41
N ASP A 65 3.06 16.66 1.24
CA ASP A 65 1.68 16.18 1.09
C ASP A 65 1.51 14.76 1.64
N THR A 66 0.27 14.40 1.93
CA THR A 66 -0.09 13.02 2.29
C THR A 66 -0.59 12.28 1.07
N TYR A 67 -0.17 11.03 0.92
CA TYR A 67 -0.70 10.14 -0.10
C TYR A 67 -1.30 8.89 0.53
N TRP A 68 -2.52 8.61 0.11
CA TRP A 68 -3.24 7.39 0.43
C TRP A 68 -3.04 6.41 -0.70
N LEU A 69 -2.52 5.23 -0.39
CA LEU A 69 -2.31 4.17 -1.38
C LEU A 69 -3.20 2.99 -1.05
N ARG A 70 -3.81 2.38 -2.07
CA ARG A 70 -4.57 1.14 -1.92
C ARG A 70 -4.14 0.08 -2.93
N GLN A 71 -4.09 -1.15 -2.45
CA GLN A 71 -3.84 -2.34 -3.26
C GLN A 71 -4.75 -3.45 -2.79
N ARG A 72 -5.31 -4.20 -3.74
CA ARG A 72 -6.09 -5.40 -3.47
C ARG A 72 -5.24 -6.65 -3.70
N PHE A 73 -5.31 -7.59 -2.76
CA PHE A 73 -4.59 -8.86 -2.86
C PHE A 73 -5.54 -10.06 -2.91
N ASP A 74 -5.16 -11.06 -3.70
CA ASP A 74 -5.73 -12.40 -3.64
C ASP A 74 -4.67 -13.38 -3.14
N HIS A 75 -4.82 -13.84 -1.90
CA HIS A 75 -3.85 -14.72 -1.27
C HIS A 75 -4.12 -16.18 -1.65
N GLN A 76 -3.36 -16.68 -2.64
CA GLN A 76 -3.42 -18.07 -3.09
C GLN A 76 -2.19 -18.90 -2.67
N SER A 77 -1.29 -18.33 -1.87
CA SER A 77 -0.15 -19.05 -1.31
C SER A 77 -0.61 -20.05 -0.23
N SER A 78 0.08 -21.19 -0.16
CA SER A 78 -0.11 -22.19 0.90
C SER A 78 0.45 -21.74 2.26
N SER A 79 1.24 -20.67 2.30
CA SER A 79 1.86 -20.13 3.50
C SER A 79 1.35 -18.73 3.81
N LEU A 80 0.54 -18.62 4.88
CA LEU A 80 -0.06 -17.36 5.35
C LEU A 80 0.97 -16.32 5.84
N LEU A 81 2.19 -16.74 6.18
CA LEU A 81 3.25 -15.88 6.72
C LEU A 81 4.40 -15.63 5.74
N ALA A 82 4.18 -15.92 4.45
CA ALA A 82 5.23 -15.83 3.46
C ALA A 82 5.52 -14.40 2.99
N TRP A 83 4.51 -13.53 2.95
CA TRP A 83 4.60 -12.24 2.26
C TRP A 83 4.79 -11.07 3.21
N TYR A 84 5.80 -10.25 2.93
CA TYR A 84 6.09 -9.00 3.62
C TYR A 84 5.87 -7.82 2.69
N LEU A 85 5.44 -6.68 3.22
CA LEU A 85 5.54 -5.43 2.48
C LEU A 85 6.92 -4.82 2.71
N GLN A 86 7.65 -4.67 1.62
CA GLN A 86 8.87 -3.90 1.57
C GLN A 86 8.56 -2.55 0.93
N VAL A 87 8.88 -1.48 1.64
CA VAL A 87 8.71 -0.13 1.13
C VAL A 87 10.07 0.56 1.15
N LEU A 88 10.51 0.96 -0.02
CA LEU A 88 11.84 1.51 -0.28
C LEU A 88 11.79 3.03 -0.38
N GLY A 89 12.88 3.71 0.00
CA GLY A 89 13.06 5.16 -0.16
C GLY A 89 12.34 6.02 0.89
N MET A 90 12.10 5.47 2.07
CA MET A 90 11.35 6.11 3.15
C MET A 90 12.21 6.65 4.30
N ASP A 91 13.41 7.13 3.98
CA ASP A 91 14.38 7.57 4.99
C ASP A 91 13.85 8.70 5.89
N GLU A 92 12.82 9.44 5.45
CA GLU A 92 12.20 10.55 6.18
C GLU A 92 10.65 10.46 6.26
N ALA A 93 10.07 9.30 5.91
CA ALA A 93 8.62 9.14 5.81
C ALA A 93 7.96 8.54 7.06
N TRP A 94 6.81 9.08 7.46
CA TRP A 94 5.87 8.41 8.35
C TRP A 94 4.97 7.48 7.55
N VAL A 95 4.74 6.27 8.05
CA VAL A 95 3.90 5.29 7.38
C VAL A 95 2.89 4.72 8.34
N GLU A 96 1.64 4.69 7.89
CA GLU A 96 0.59 3.92 8.55
C GLU A 96 0.05 2.89 7.60
N VAL A 97 -0.23 1.70 8.13
CA VAL A 97 -0.76 0.61 7.33
C VAL A 97 -2.02 0.09 7.97
N TYR A 98 -3.04 -0.11 7.15
CA TYR A 98 -4.36 -0.58 7.57
C TYR A 98 -4.68 -1.84 6.79
N LEU A 99 -5.16 -2.90 7.43
CA LEU A 99 -5.64 -4.10 6.77
C LEU A 99 -7.17 -4.17 6.87
N GLN A 100 -7.82 -4.34 5.74
CA GLN A 100 -9.26 -4.50 5.63
C GLN A 100 -9.58 -5.84 4.99
N GLN A 101 -10.23 -6.74 5.73
CA GLN A 101 -10.69 -8.02 5.18
C GLN A 101 -12.12 -7.88 4.67
N GLY A 102 -12.31 -7.94 3.36
CA GLY A 102 -13.64 -7.85 2.74
C GLY A 102 -14.35 -6.51 3.03
N GLN A 103 -15.55 -6.56 3.62
CA GLN A 103 -16.32 -5.36 4.03
C GLN A 103 -16.02 -4.90 5.47
N GLY A 104 -15.02 -5.50 6.14
CA GLY A 104 -14.71 -5.21 7.53
C GLY A 104 -14.20 -3.79 7.75
N THR A 105 -14.09 -3.37 9.02
CA THR A 105 -13.43 -2.12 9.40
C THR A 105 -11.91 -2.29 9.23
N PRO A 106 -11.20 -1.32 8.63
CA PRO A 106 -9.75 -1.38 8.54
C PRO A 106 -9.10 -1.41 9.93
N VAL A 107 -8.16 -2.32 10.12
CA VAL A 107 -7.37 -2.46 11.33
C VAL A 107 -5.99 -1.89 11.08
N ARG A 108 -5.59 -0.88 11.86
CA ARG A 108 -4.23 -0.35 11.81
C ARG A 108 -3.24 -1.45 12.24
N LEU A 109 -2.30 -1.77 11.37
CA LEU A 109 -1.21 -2.69 11.65
C LEU A 109 -0.06 -1.95 12.32
N ASN A 110 0.63 -2.65 13.23
CA ASN A 110 1.93 -2.20 13.70
C ASN A 110 2.97 -2.47 12.61
N PRO A 111 3.71 -1.45 12.14
CA PRO A 111 4.68 -1.63 11.07
C PRO A 111 5.87 -2.54 11.46
N LYS A 112 6.04 -2.89 12.73
CA LYS A 112 6.94 -3.96 13.16
C LYS A 112 6.09 -5.16 13.60
N PRO A 113 6.31 -6.39 13.09
CA PRO A 113 7.43 -6.88 12.27
C PRO A 113 7.20 -6.96 10.75
N TYR A 114 6.06 -6.52 10.23
CA TYR A 114 5.61 -6.86 8.87
C TYR A 114 6.23 -6.03 7.74
N PHE A 115 7.01 -5.00 8.09
CA PHE A 115 7.53 -4.03 7.14
C PHE A 115 9.05 -3.94 7.26
N PHE A 116 9.72 -4.12 6.13
CA PHE A 116 11.14 -3.83 6.00
C PHE A 116 11.27 -2.45 5.37
N ILE A 117 11.67 -1.48 6.18
CA ILE A 117 12.15 -0.18 5.70
C ILE A 117 13.65 -0.35 5.53
N THR A 118 14.10 -0.52 4.29
CA THR A 118 15.54 -0.67 3.99
C THR A 118 15.96 0.41 3.00
N PRO A 119 17.11 1.07 3.24
CA PRO A 119 17.70 1.98 2.25
C PRO A 119 18.34 1.20 1.09
N ILE A 120 18.53 -0.12 1.22
CA ILE A 120 19.24 -0.95 0.24
C ILE A 120 18.34 -2.13 -0.18
N PRO A 121 18.02 -2.30 -1.48
CA PRO A 121 17.10 -3.33 -1.98
C PRO A 121 17.54 -4.81 -1.80
N TRP A 122 18.80 -5.08 -1.44
CA TRP A 122 19.48 -6.32 -1.87
C TRP A 122 19.72 -7.41 -0.81
N CYS A 123 19.07 -7.44 0.35
CA CYS A 123 19.56 -8.29 1.45
C CYS A 123 18.59 -9.31 2.10
N TYR A 124 17.39 -9.58 1.56
CA TYR A 124 16.49 -10.56 2.20
C TYR A 124 15.96 -11.62 1.24
N PRO A 125 16.23 -12.93 1.47
CA PRO A 125 15.74 -14.03 0.65
C PRO A 125 14.26 -14.39 0.94
N HIS A 126 13.45 -13.42 1.38
CA HIS A 126 12.06 -13.64 1.77
C HIS A 126 11.09 -13.23 0.67
N LYS A 127 9.88 -13.81 0.67
CA LYS A 127 8.85 -13.40 -0.29
C LYS A 127 8.37 -11.98 0.02
N GLY A 128 8.43 -11.09 -0.96
CA GLY A 128 8.24 -9.66 -0.73
C GLY A 128 7.33 -8.96 -1.75
N LEU A 129 6.47 -8.09 -1.26
CA LEU A 129 5.81 -7.06 -2.06
C LEU A 129 6.69 -5.82 -2.02
N THR A 130 7.22 -5.38 -3.16
CA THR A 130 8.13 -4.24 -3.20
C THR A 130 7.42 -3.01 -3.74
N LEU A 131 7.43 -1.96 -2.94
CA LEU A 131 6.92 -0.65 -3.27
C LEU A 131 8.06 0.38 -3.19
N PHE A 132 8.34 1.07 -4.29
CA PHE A 132 9.31 2.16 -4.30
C PHE A 132 8.57 3.47 -4.08
N MET A 133 9.01 4.22 -3.06
CA MET A 133 8.49 5.55 -2.78
C MET A 133 9.65 6.53 -2.71
N PRO A 134 9.59 7.69 -3.37
CA PRO A 134 10.48 8.79 -3.05
C PRO A 134 10.14 9.36 -1.66
N ALA A 135 11.09 10.04 -1.02
CA ALA A 135 10.91 10.58 0.32
C ALA A 135 9.71 11.54 0.39
N CYS A 136 8.74 11.18 1.22
CA CYS A 136 7.50 11.92 1.48
C CYS A 136 7.17 11.82 2.96
N LYS A 137 6.62 12.87 3.57
CA LYS A 137 6.49 12.92 5.03
C LYS A 137 5.44 11.95 5.60
N THR A 138 4.38 11.62 4.86
CA THR A 138 3.32 10.72 5.35
C THR A 138 2.70 9.92 4.21
N ILE A 139 2.80 8.59 4.28
CA ILE A 139 2.12 7.68 3.35
C ILE A 139 1.26 6.71 4.16
N MET A 140 -0.04 6.75 3.93
CA MET A 140 -0.99 5.86 4.60
C MET A 140 -1.47 4.82 3.60
N MET A 141 -1.07 3.56 3.82
CA MET A 141 -1.41 2.44 2.96
C MET A 141 -2.62 1.71 3.51
N ALA A 142 -3.71 1.69 2.74
CA ALA A 142 -4.85 0.83 2.97
C ALA A 142 -4.67 -0.48 2.19
N TRP A 143 -4.47 -1.57 2.92
CA TRP A 143 -4.45 -2.94 2.43
C TRP A 143 -5.86 -3.48 2.42
N VAL A 144 -6.29 -4.02 1.29
CA VAL A 144 -7.61 -4.65 1.15
C VAL A 144 -7.50 -6.04 0.51
#